data_AF-A0A7C5VHS0-F1
#
_entry.id   AF-A0A7C5VHS0-F1
#
_cell.length_a   1.000
_cell.length_b   1.000
_cell.length_c   1.000
_cell.angle_alpha   90.00
_cell.angle_beta   90.00
_cell.angle_gamma   90.00
#
_symmetry.space_group_name_H-M   'P 1'
#
loop_
_entity.id
_entity.type
_entity.pdbx_description
1 polymer ?
#
loop_
_entity_poly.entity_id
_entity_poly.type
_entity_poly.pdbx_seq_one_letter_code
_entity_poly.pdbx_strand_id
1 'polypeptide(L)'
;MKAMVEQKSTAKGADHEVWISGSVTALDLRYTASGVAILQVTLAGEVDREGRPRPYYLQVRALKGRAEYWADRLQPGTVVLARGELSQSSWEGRTYTSILARELRVVDPGHVALSEPDARGQRREARGLNRFLGTGLLVREPELRYTADGRAVAHARVLFQSGGREPKPAFVGLEAWGEAAEELARLPKGTPVFAEGSLRVDSWTDREGQKRYDLRVVASWVKPLLKLAKVEEEEDPLKDFPPEDDLPF
;
A
#
# COMPACT_ATOMS: atom_id res chain seq x y z
N MET A 1 18.40 33.59 27.11
CA MET A 1 18.75 32.85 25.88
C MET A 1 18.60 31.36 26.13
N LYS A 2 17.48 30.76 25.68
CA LYS A 2 17.32 29.30 25.62
C LYS A 2 17.22 28.96 24.14
N ALA A 3 18.24 28.30 23.62
CA ALA A 3 18.28 27.86 22.23
C ALA A 3 17.16 26.82 22.02
N MET A 4 16.18 27.21 21.22
CA MET A 4 15.19 26.32 20.67
C MET A 4 15.90 25.53 19.57
N VAL A 5 16.33 24.32 19.90
CA VAL A 5 16.91 23.38 18.92
C VAL A 5 15.75 22.92 18.04
N GLU A 6 15.68 23.47 16.84
CA GLU A 6 14.93 22.92 15.72
C GLU A 6 15.28 21.44 15.56
N GLN A 7 14.39 20.57 16.00
CA GLN A 7 14.50 19.15 15.78
C GLN A 7 14.05 18.87 14.34
N LYS A 8 14.93 19.11 13.36
CA LYS A 8 14.70 18.70 11.96
C LYS A 8 14.39 17.20 11.94
N SER A 9 13.16 16.85 11.62
CA SER A 9 12.70 15.47 11.47
C SER A 9 13.44 14.81 10.31
N THR A 10 14.48 14.03 10.62
CA THR A 10 15.30 13.30 9.64
C THR A 10 14.66 11.99 9.14
N ALA A 11 13.37 11.77 9.39
CA ALA A 11 12.71 10.56 8.92
C ALA A 11 12.27 10.74 7.46
N LYS A 12 12.98 10.11 6.53
CA LYS A 12 12.53 9.99 5.13
C LYS A 12 11.18 9.25 5.12
N GLY A 13 10.20 9.77 4.37
CA GLY A 13 8.93 9.09 4.12
C GLY A 13 9.15 7.75 3.40
N ALA A 14 8.14 6.87 3.44
CA ALA A 14 8.14 5.70 2.56
C ALA A 14 8.07 6.17 1.11
N ASP A 15 8.74 5.46 0.21
CA ASP A 15 8.68 5.78 -1.21
C ASP A 15 7.35 5.32 -1.84
N HIS A 16 6.46 4.71 -1.04
CA HIS A 16 5.12 4.25 -1.40
C HIS A 16 4.13 4.39 -0.24
N GLU A 17 2.86 4.50 -0.60
CA GLU A 17 1.74 4.61 0.30
C GLU A 17 0.57 3.73 -0.16
N VAL A 18 -0.13 3.19 0.83
CA VAL A 18 -1.30 2.35 0.66
C VAL A 18 -2.47 2.98 1.41
N TRP A 19 -3.59 3.14 0.71
CA TRP A 19 -4.86 3.59 1.28
C TRP A 19 -5.90 2.50 1.08
N ILE A 20 -6.32 1.88 2.17
CA ILE A 20 -7.38 0.87 2.17
C ILE A 20 -8.52 1.36 3.05
N SER A 21 -9.76 1.36 2.57
CA SER A 21 -10.92 1.34 3.45
C SER A 21 -11.60 -0.03 3.39
N GLY A 22 -12.33 -0.39 4.43
CA GLY A 22 -13.15 -1.59 4.41
C GLY A 22 -13.81 -1.88 5.73
N SER A 23 -14.82 -2.73 5.68
CA SER A 23 -15.43 -3.33 6.87
C SER A 23 -14.46 -4.35 7.48
N VAL A 24 -14.26 -4.29 8.78
CA VAL A 24 -13.50 -5.30 9.53
C VAL A 24 -14.26 -6.62 9.45
N THR A 25 -13.62 -7.69 8.96
CA THR A 25 -14.22 -9.03 8.93
C THR A 25 -13.56 -10.00 9.92
N ALA A 26 -12.33 -9.72 10.31
CA ALA A 26 -11.59 -10.45 11.33
C ALA A 26 -10.51 -9.55 11.94
N LEU A 27 -10.19 -9.78 13.21
CA LEU A 27 -9.06 -9.17 13.89
C LEU A 27 -8.40 -10.18 14.82
N ASP A 28 -7.08 -10.06 14.99
CA ASP A 28 -6.26 -10.92 15.84
C ASP A 28 -5.17 -10.06 16.50
N LEU A 29 -5.21 -9.93 17.83
CA LEU A 29 -4.15 -9.31 18.63
C LEU A 29 -3.25 -10.40 19.18
N ARG A 30 -1.95 -10.29 18.91
CA ARG A 30 -0.93 -11.18 19.43
C ARG A 30 0.28 -10.40 19.92
N TYR A 31 1.09 -11.06 20.74
CA TYR A 31 2.34 -10.51 21.26
C TYR A 31 3.51 -11.35 20.76
N THR A 32 4.60 -10.70 20.38
CA THR A 32 5.87 -11.40 20.13
C THR A 32 6.45 -11.93 21.45
N ALA A 33 7.43 -12.84 21.38
CA ALA A 33 8.17 -13.29 22.56
C ALA A 33 8.83 -12.13 23.35
N SER A 34 9.15 -11.03 22.65
CA SER A 34 9.67 -9.79 23.24
C SER A 34 8.59 -8.83 23.77
N GLY A 35 7.32 -9.25 23.81
CA GLY A 35 6.21 -8.45 24.31
C GLY A 35 5.70 -7.37 23.35
N VAL A 36 6.09 -7.40 22.07
CA VAL A 36 5.61 -6.40 21.09
C VAL A 36 4.22 -6.78 20.61
N ALA A 37 3.23 -5.94 20.88
CA ALA A 37 1.87 -6.10 20.38
C ALA A 37 1.81 -5.97 18.85
N ILE A 38 1.06 -6.88 18.21
CA ILE A 38 0.77 -6.93 16.78
C ILE A 38 -0.71 -7.19 16.63
N LEU A 39 -1.45 -6.22 16.08
CA LEU A 39 -2.84 -6.38 15.69
C LEU A 39 -2.88 -6.61 14.19
N GLN A 40 -3.48 -7.72 13.76
CA GLN A 40 -3.80 -7.97 12.37
C GLN A 40 -5.30 -7.78 12.17
N VAL A 41 -5.69 -6.95 11.22
CA VAL A 41 -7.08 -6.64 10.87
C VAL A 41 -7.30 -7.03 9.42
N THR A 42 -8.34 -7.80 9.12
CA THR A 42 -8.78 -8.07 7.75
C THR A 42 -9.85 -7.07 7.38
N LEU A 43 -9.55 -6.19 6.43
CA LEU A 43 -10.49 -5.22 5.88
C LEU A 43 -11.06 -5.76 4.58
N ALA A 44 -12.38 -5.67 4.42
CA ALA A 44 -13.09 -6.13 3.25
C ALA A 44 -13.92 -5.01 2.62
N GLY A 45 -13.75 -4.83 1.33
CA GLY A 45 -14.46 -3.83 0.53
C GLY A 45 -14.64 -4.29 -0.90
N GLU A 46 -15.36 -3.50 -1.67
CA GLU A 46 -15.59 -3.70 -3.10
C GLU A 46 -15.16 -2.45 -3.85
N VAL A 47 -14.39 -2.63 -4.92
CA VAL A 47 -14.15 -1.57 -5.89
C VAL A 47 -15.09 -1.82 -7.06
N ASP A 48 -15.93 -0.83 -7.38
CA ASP A 48 -16.74 -0.89 -8.59
C ASP A 48 -15.84 -0.70 -9.82
N ARG A 49 -15.91 -1.65 -10.75
CA ARG A 49 -15.23 -1.59 -12.03
C ARG A 49 -16.20 -1.99 -13.11
N GLU A 50 -16.62 -1.01 -13.91
CA GLU A 50 -17.52 -1.20 -15.06
C GLU A 50 -18.84 -1.89 -14.65
N GLY A 51 -19.39 -1.54 -13.48
CA GLY A 51 -20.66 -2.08 -12.97
C GLY A 51 -20.56 -3.50 -12.41
N ARG A 52 -19.35 -4.04 -12.26
CA ARG A 52 -19.10 -5.33 -11.60
C ARG A 52 -18.26 -5.12 -10.35
N PRO A 53 -18.86 -5.22 -9.16
CA PRO A 53 -18.12 -5.11 -7.91
C PRO A 53 -17.02 -6.16 -7.83
N ARG A 54 -15.79 -5.73 -7.55
CA ARG A 54 -14.66 -6.63 -7.31
C ARG A 54 -14.32 -6.59 -5.82
N PRO A 55 -14.61 -7.67 -5.07
CA PRO A 55 -14.30 -7.72 -3.65
C PRO A 55 -12.79 -7.82 -3.44
N TYR A 56 -12.31 -7.22 -2.36
CA TYR A 56 -10.98 -7.42 -1.83
C TYR A 56 -11.05 -7.73 -0.33
N TYR A 57 -10.09 -8.52 0.13
CA TYR A 57 -9.87 -8.83 1.53
C TYR A 57 -8.38 -8.64 1.80
N LEU A 58 -8.03 -7.60 2.54
CA LEU A 58 -6.64 -7.20 2.74
C LEU A 58 -6.30 -7.17 4.23
N GLN A 59 -5.16 -7.77 4.56
CA GLN A 59 -4.64 -7.78 5.92
C GLN A 59 -3.80 -6.54 6.18
N VAL A 60 -4.22 -5.77 7.17
CA VAL A 60 -3.55 -4.58 7.67
C VAL A 60 -3.02 -4.85 9.08
N ARG A 61 -1.77 -4.49 9.33
CA ARG A 61 -1.12 -4.66 10.64
C ARG A 61 -0.96 -3.32 11.34
N ALA A 62 -1.31 -3.28 12.62
CA ALA A 62 -0.86 -2.24 13.56
C ALA A 62 0.12 -2.86 14.58
N LEU A 63 1.05 -2.05 15.09
CA LEU A 63 2.10 -2.50 16.00
C LEU A 63 2.14 -1.64 17.27
N LYS A 64 2.66 -2.24 18.36
CA LYS A 64 2.91 -1.57 19.66
C LYS A 64 1.62 -0.94 20.22
N GLY A 65 1.69 0.23 20.84
CA GLY A 65 0.51 0.91 21.40
C GLY A 65 -0.63 1.17 20.40
N ARG A 66 -0.36 1.24 19.09
CA ARG A 66 -1.44 1.33 18.08
C ARG A 66 -2.18 0.01 17.92
N ALA A 67 -1.48 -1.12 18.07
CA ALA A 67 -2.12 -2.43 18.08
C ALA A 67 -3.09 -2.52 19.26
N GLU A 68 -2.63 -2.19 20.46
CA GLU A 68 -3.42 -2.24 21.70
C GLU A 68 -4.59 -1.25 21.65
N TYR A 69 -4.33 0.00 21.24
CA TYR A 69 -5.36 1.03 21.11
C TYR A 69 -6.55 0.60 20.23
N TRP A 70 -6.25 -0.03 19.08
CA TRP A 70 -7.28 -0.43 18.12
C TRP A 70 -7.91 -1.79 18.43
N ALA A 71 -7.21 -2.69 19.13
CA ALA A 71 -7.75 -4.00 19.48
C ALA A 71 -9.06 -3.91 20.29
N ASP A 72 -9.14 -2.95 21.20
CA ASP A 72 -10.33 -2.74 22.04
C ASP A 72 -11.45 -1.94 21.35
N ARG A 73 -11.18 -1.37 20.17
CA ARG A 73 -12.10 -0.43 19.47
C ARG A 73 -12.66 -0.96 18.17
N LEU A 74 -12.00 -1.94 17.57
CA LEU A 74 -12.42 -2.55 16.32
C LEU A 74 -13.20 -3.83 16.60
N GLN A 75 -14.29 -4.01 15.87
CA GLN A 75 -15.08 -5.24 15.88
C GLN A 75 -15.54 -5.55 14.46
N PRO A 76 -15.93 -6.80 14.16
CA PRO A 76 -16.49 -7.13 12.85
C PRO A 76 -17.64 -6.19 12.48
N GLY A 77 -17.63 -5.65 11.27
CA GLY A 77 -18.58 -4.64 10.78
C GLY A 77 -18.14 -3.19 10.95
N THR A 78 -17.14 -2.87 11.79
CA THR A 78 -16.58 -1.52 11.86
C THR A 78 -15.91 -1.17 10.54
N VAL A 79 -16.25 -0.04 9.92
CA VAL A 79 -15.55 0.43 8.72
C VAL A 79 -14.34 1.25 9.12
N VAL A 80 -13.19 0.92 8.54
CA VAL A 80 -11.90 1.54 8.86
C VAL A 80 -11.25 2.03 7.59
N LEU A 81 -10.73 3.25 7.61
CA LEU A 81 -9.74 3.76 6.67
C LEU A 81 -8.34 3.55 7.27
N ALA A 82 -7.49 2.86 6.53
CA ALA A 82 -6.10 2.59 6.83
C ALA A 82 -5.20 3.28 5.83
N ARG A 83 -4.27 4.11 6.33
CA ARG A 83 -3.14 4.64 5.57
C ARG A 83 -1.87 3.98 6.05
N GLY A 84 -1.06 3.46 5.14
CA GLY A 84 0.11 2.68 5.52
C GLY A 84 1.09 2.47 4.38
N GLU A 85 1.95 1.48 4.57
CA GLU A 85 3.00 1.13 3.64
C GLU A 85 3.06 -0.39 3.48
N LEU A 86 3.50 -0.87 2.33
CA LEU A 86 3.88 -2.26 2.17
C LEU A 86 5.13 -2.54 3.01
N SER A 87 5.06 -3.60 3.82
CA SER A 87 6.16 -4.10 4.64
C SER A 87 6.33 -5.59 4.39
N GLN A 88 7.56 -5.96 4.05
CA GLN A 88 7.96 -7.34 3.88
C GLN A 88 8.62 -7.85 5.16
N SER A 89 8.31 -9.08 5.53
CA SER A 89 8.85 -9.73 6.71
C SER A 89 9.17 -11.19 6.38
N SER A 90 10.22 -11.72 6.98
CA SER A 90 10.63 -13.10 6.81
C SER A 90 10.51 -13.84 8.15
N TRP A 91 9.89 -15.01 8.13
CA TRP A 91 9.76 -15.88 9.29
C TRP A 91 9.86 -17.34 8.83
N GLU A 92 10.73 -18.13 9.46
CA GLU A 92 10.99 -19.54 9.09
C GLU A 92 11.26 -19.75 7.59
N GLY A 93 12.06 -18.86 6.98
CA GLY A 93 12.39 -18.91 5.55
C GLY A 93 11.26 -18.48 4.61
N ARG A 94 10.08 -18.10 5.15
CA ARG A 94 8.93 -17.63 4.39
C ARG A 94 8.90 -16.12 4.38
N THR A 95 8.87 -15.54 3.20
CA THR A 95 8.69 -14.10 3.02
C THR A 95 7.21 -13.80 2.84
N TYR A 96 6.66 -12.87 3.61
CA TYR A 96 5.30 -12.37 3.45
C TYR A 96 5.31 -10.86 3.31
N THR A 97 4.49 -10.35 2.38
CA THR A 97 4.24 -8.93 2.20
C THR A 97 2.90 -8.61 2.84
N SER A 98 2.85 -7.53 3.62
CA SER A 98 1.66 -7.09 4.35
C SER A 98 1.58 -5.57 4.34
N ILE A 99 0.43 -5.03 4.70
CA ILE A 99 0.25 -3.59 4.86
C ILE A 99 0.52 -3.25 6.31
N LEU A 100 1.54 -2.44 6.58
CA LEU A 100 1.78 -1.86 7.90
C LEU A 100 1.05 -0.52 7.97
N ALA A 101 -0.04 -0.45 8.73
CA ALA A 101 -0.73 0.81 8.97
C ALA A 101 0.22 1.79 9.66
N ARG A 102 0.20 3.04 9.19
CA ARG A 102 0.74 4.22 9.86
C ARG A 102 -0.39 4.99 10.56
N GLU A 103 -1.58 4.90 10.02
CA GLU A 103 -2.79 5.51 10.55
C GLU A 103 -3.99 4.58 10.32
N LEU A 104 -4.90 4.55 11.29
CA LEU A 104 -6.20 3.92 11.18
C LEU A 104 -7.23 4.95 11.65
N ARG A 105 -8.37 5.01 10.98
CA ARG A 105 -9.52 5.85 11.36
C ARG A 105 -10.79 5.04 11.18
N VAL A 106 -11.69 5.12 12.16
CA VAL A 106 -13.06 4.61 11.98
C VAL A 106 -13.80 5.57 11.08
N VAL A 107 -14.48 5.03 10.07
CA VAL A 107 -15.37 5.78 9.20
C VAL A 107 -16.78 5.71 9.78
N ASP A 108 -17.46 6.84 9.84
CA ASP A 108 -18.82 6.94 10.36
C ASP A 108 -19.77 5.99 9.60
N PRO A 109 -20.47 5.07 10.29
CA PRO A 109 -21.43 4.16 9.67
C PRO A 109 -22.53 4.86 8.86
N GLY A 110 -22.90 6.09 9.20
CA GLY A 110 -23.91 6.88 8.46
C GLY A 110 -23.45 7.31 7.07
N HIS A 111 -22.15 7.22 6.78
CA HIS A 111 -21.55 7.65 5.52
C HIS A 111 -21.05 6.49 4.66
N VAL A 112 -21.26 5.24 5.08
CA VAL A 112 -20.74 4.06 4.38
C VAL A 112 -21.86 3.09 4.03
N ALA A 113 -21.97 2.77 2.75
CA ALA A 113 -22.81 1.67 2.28
C ALA A 113 -22.10 0.33 2.46
N LEU A 114 -22.79 -0.66 3.01
CA LEU A 114 -22.32 -2.03 3.10
C LEU A 114 -22.94 -2.90 2.00
N SER A 115 -22.18 -3.86 1.50
CA SER A 115 -22.67 -4.87 0.56
C SER A 115 -23.71 -5.77 1.23
N GLU A 116 -24.45 -6.53 0.41
CA GLU A 116 -25.12 -7.73 0.91
C GLU A 116 -24.09 -8.69 1.52
N PRO A 117 -24.47 -9.45 2.55
CA PRO A 117 -23.61 -10.45 3.16
C PRO A 117 -23.17 -11.50 2.12
N ASP A 118 -21.92 -11.94 2.20
CA ASP A 118 -21.43 -13.06 1.42
C ASP A 118 -21.87 -14.43 1.98
N ALA A 119 -21.40 -15.51 1.35
CA ALA A 119 -21.69 -16.87 1.79
C ALA A 119 -21.23 -17.19 3.22
N ARG A 120 -20.39 -16.36 3.83
CA ARG A 120 -19.93 -16.47 5.23
C ARG A 120 -20.62 -15.47 6.15
N GLY A 121 -21.64 -14.75 5.66
CA GLY A 121 -22.34 -13.71 6.39
C GLY A 121 -21.54 -12.41 6.55
N GLN A 122 -20.39 -12.27 5.87
CA GLN A 122 -19.54 -11.10 6.01
C GLN A 122 -20.04 -9.98 5.08
N ARG A 123 -20.19 -8.78 5.64
CA ARG A 123 -20.49 -7.57 4.87
C ARG A 123 -19.21 -6.83 4.53
N ARG A 124 -19.10 -6.38 3.28
CA ARG A 124 -18.00 -5.56 2.77
C ARG A 124 -18.44 -4.10 2.71
N GLU A 125 -17.51 -3.18 2.70
CA GLU A 125 -17.80 -1.82 2.23
C GLU A 125 -18.11 -1.84 0.73
N ALA A 126 -19.27 -1.34 0.30
CA ALA A 126 -19.73 -1.45 -1.09
C ALA A 126 -18.94 -0.58 -2.09
N ARG A 127 -18.29 0.49 -1.60
CA ARG A 127 -17.47 1.43 -2.40
C ARG A 127 -16.16 1.70 -1.71
N GLY A 128 -15.44 0.63 -1.40
CA GLY A 128 -14.22 0.70 -0.65
C GLY A 128 -13.05 1.28 -1.44
N LEU A 129 -12.15 1.94 -0.73
CA LEU A 129 -10.90 2.46 -1.24
C LEU A 129 -9.85 1.35 -1.22
N ASN A 130 -9.23 1.09 -2.37
CA ASN A 130 -8.05 0.25 -2.46
C ASN A 130 -7.07 0.91 -3.43
N ARG A 131 -6.18 1.74 -2.89
CA ARG A 131 -5.25 2.53 -3.68
C ARG A 131 -3.82 2.33 -3.20
N PHE A 132 -2.93 2.16 -4.16
CA PHE A 132 -1.50 2.13 -3.99
C PHE A 132 -0.91 3.26 -4.84
N LEU A 133 0.01 4.02 -4.27
CA LEU A 133 0.88 4.94 -5.00
C LEU A 133 2.31 4.69 -4.55
N GLY A 134 3.26 4.64 -5.47
CA GLY A 134 4.64 4.51 -5.05
C GLY A 134 5.64 4.67 -6.17
N THR A 135 6.85 4.98 -5.75
CA THR A 135 8.06 5.00 -6.56
C THR A 135 8.97 3.86 -6.13
N GLY A 136 9.53 3.15 -7.10
CA GLY A 136 10.36 1.99 -6.82
C GLY A 136 11.30 1.66 -7.97
N LEU A 137 12.10 0.62 -7.78
CA LEU A 137 13.12 0.21 -8.75
C LEU A 137 12.79 -1.15 -9.35
N LEU A 138 12.79 -1.26 -10.68
CA LEU A 138 12.67 -2.57 -11.34
C LEU A 138 13.87 -3.45 -11.01
N VAL A 139 13.65 -4.61 -10.39
CA VAL A 139 14.76 -5.50 -10.00
C VAL A 139 15.16 -6.49 -11.10
N ARG A 140 14.30 -6.64 -12.11
CA ARG A 140 14.50 -7.43 -13.32
C ARG A 140 13.63 -6.88 -14.45
N GLU A 141 13.91 -7.29 -15.68
CA GLU A 141 13.10 -6.96 -16.84
C GLU A 141 11.67 -7.50 -16.67
N PRO A 142 10.62 -6.72 -17.01
CA PRO A 142 9.24 -7.19 -16.93
C PRO A 142 8.92 -8.26 -17.97
N GLU A 143 8.12 -9.24 -17.58
CA GLU A 143 7.64 -10.31 -18.45
C GLU A 143 6.32 -9.91 -19.11
N LEU A 144 6.33 -9.68 -20.42
CA LEU A 144 5.12 -9.42 -21.22
C LEU A 144 4.50 -10.72 -21.73
N ARG A 145 3.19 -10.83 -21.60
CA ARG A 145 2.38 -11.92 -22.17
C ARG A 145 1.11 -11.33 -22.78
N TYR A 146 0.43 -12.14 -23.58
CA TYR A 146 -0.89 -11.83 -24.11
C TYR A 146 -1.86 -12.92 -23.68
N THR A 147 -3.07 -12.51 -23.30
CA THR A 147 -4.17 -13.44 -23.02
C THR A 147 -4.71 -14.05 -24.32
N ALA A 148 -5.59 -15.05 -24.20
CA ALA A 148 -6.21 -15.71 -25.36
C ALA A 148 -7.04 -14.74 -26.23
N ASP A 149 -7.63 -13.70 -25.62
CA ASP A 149 -8.34 -12.60 -26.27
C ASP A 149 -7.40 -11.47 -26.77
N GLY A 150 -6.08 -11.67 -26.72
CA GLY A 150 -5.08 -10.74 -27.26
C GLY A 150 -4.76 -9.55 -26.36
N ARG A 151 -5.22 -9.53 -25.11
CA ARG A 151 -4.95 -8.43 -24.17
C ARG A 151 -3.55 -8.57 -23.57
N ALA A 152 -2.76 -7.50 -23.64
CA ALA A 152 -1.44 -7.43 -23.03
C ALA A 152 -1.52 -7.50 -21.49
N VAL A 153 -0.64 -8.28 -20.88
CA VAL A 153 -0.40 -8.35 -19.43
C VAL A 153 1.10 -8.42 -19.16
N ALA A 154 1.59 -7.56 -18.27
CA ALA A 154 3.00 -7.50 -17.90
C ALA A 154 3.17 -7.75 -16.41
N HIS A 155 4.16 -8.58 -16.07
CA HIS A 155 4.54 -8.86 -14.70
C HIS A 155 5.96 -8.37 -14.42
N ALA A 156 6.10 -7.49 -13.44
CA ALA A 156 7.38 -7.01 -12.97
C ALA A 156 7.57 -7.31 -11.48
N ARG A 157 8.82 -7.18 -11.03
CA ARG A 157 9.17 -7.17 -9.61
C ARG A 157 9.81 -5.82 -9.31
N VAL A 158 9.28 -5.12 -8.32
CA VAL A 158 9.70 -3.77 -7.94
C VAL A 158 10.21 -3.79 -6.51
N LEU A 159 11.34 -3.13 -6.28
CA LEU A 159 11.85 -2.82 -4.95
C LEU A 159 11.26 -1.48 -4.49
N PHE A 160 10.58 -1.51 -3.35
CA PHE A 160 10.13 -0.34 -2.62
C PHE A 160 10.89 -0.20 -1.30
N GLN A 161 10.98 1.01 -0.76
CA GLN A 161 11.62 1.28 0.52
C GLN A 161 10.61 1.87 1.51
N SER A 162 10.50 1.27 2.70
CA SER A 162 9.66 1.80 3.77
C SER A 162 10.21 3.11 4.33
N GLY A 163 9.37 3.89 5.01
CA GLY A 163 9.81 5.11 5.67
C GLY A 163 10.50 4.88 7.01
N GLY A 164 11.12 5.93 7.54
CA GLY A 164 11.74 5.96 8.87
C GLY A 164 13.27 6.05 8.83
N ARG A 165 13.88 5.92 10.02
CA ARG A 165 15.35 6.04 10.18
C ARG A 165 16.12 4.89 9.53
N GLU A 166 15.52 3.70 9.46
CA GLU A 166 16.07 2.51 8.82
C GLU A 166 15.05 1.95 7.81
N PRO A 167 15.02 2.48 6.58
CA PRO A 167 14.17 1.98 5.50
C PRO A 167 14.38 0.49 5.26
N LYS A 168 13.30 -0.28 5.21
CA LYS A 168 13.33 -1.72 4.92
C LYS A 168 12.93 -1.96 3.47
N PRO A 169 13.66 -2.83 2.75
CA PRO A 169 13.29 -3.18 1.40
C PRO A 169 12.03 -4.05 1.39
N ALA A 170 11.12 -3.76 0.46
CA ALA A 170 9.97 -4.59 0.15
C ALA A 170 9.99 -4.92 -1.34
N PHE A 171 10.21 -6.18 -1.68
CA PHE A 171 10.11 -6.64 -3.06
C PHE A 171 8.66 -7.06 -3.31
N VAL A 172 7.99 -6.40 -4.25
CA VAL A 172 6.55 -6.60 -4.50
C VAL A 172 6.32 -6.82 -5.98
N GLY A 173 5.40 -7.73 -6.31
CA GLY A 173 4.97 -7.95 -7.69
C GLY A 173 4.15 -6.76 -8.20
N LEU A 174 4.42 -6.32 -9.42
CA LEU A 174 3.63 -5.35 -10.15
C LEU A 174 3.00 -6.04 -11.36
N GLU A 175 1.69 -5.93 -11.52
CA GLU A 175 0.93 -6.46 -12.65
C GLU A 175 0.26 -5.28 -13.38
N ALA A 176 0.52 -5.13 -14.66
CA ALA A 176 -0.12 -4.12 -15.51
C ALA A 176 -0.86 -4.80 -16.66
N TRP A 177 -1.89 -4.12 -17.20
CA TRP A 177 -2.75 -4.63 -18.27
C TRP A 177 -2.89 -3.60 -19.40
N GLY A 178 -3.11 -4.07 -20.63
CA GLY A 178 -3.31 -3.20 -21.80
C GLY A 178 -2.10 -2.31 -22.07
N GLU A 179 -2.34 -1.04 -22.37
CA GLU A 179 -1.27 -0.07 -22.66
C GLU A 179 -0.22 0.03 -21.53
N ALA A 180 -0.66 0.05 -20.27
CA ALA A 180 0.27 0.08 -19.13
C ALA A 180 1.17 -1.18 -19.07
N ALA A 181 0.70 -2.32 -19.57
CA ALA A 181 1.53 -3.53 -19.69
C ALA A 181 2.62 -3.36 -20.74
N GLU A 182 2.26 -2.85 -21.91
CA GLU A 182 3.20 -2.61 -23.01
C GLU A 182 4.23 -1.55 -22.66
N GLU A 183 3.83 -0.48 -21.98
CA GLU A 183 4.76 0.54 -21.48
C GLU A 183 5.75 -0.04 -20.46
N LEU A 184 5.24 -0.79 -19.47
CA LEU A 184 6.07 -1.43 -18.46
C LEU A 184 7.06 -2.42 -19.10
N ALA A 185 6.61 -3.23 -20.06
CA ALA A 185 7.43 -4.26 -20.72
C ALA A 185 8.63 -3.71 -21.51
N ARG A 186 8.60 -2.43 -21.91
CA ARG A 186 9.71 -1.79 -22.63
C ARG A 186 10.82 -1.30 -21.69
N LEU A 187 10.60 -1.33 -20.38
CA LEU A 187 11.54 -0.79 -19.41
C LEU A 187 12.63 -1.82 -19.04
N PRO A 188 13.92 -1.44 -19.07
CA PRO A 188 14.98 -2.33 -18.63
C PRO A 188 14.99 -2.51 -17.11
N LYS A 189 15.70 -3.55 -16.65
CA LYS A 189 16.04 -3.71 -15.23
C LYS A 189 16.73 -2.44 -14.71
N GLY A 190 16.42 -2.05 -13.48
CA GLY A 190 17.02 -0.91 -12.80
C GLY A 190 16.37 0.43 -13.16
N THR A 191 15.34 0.45 -14.00
CA THR A 191 14.56 1.67 -14.23
C THR A 191 13.76 2.03 -12.98
N PRO A 192 13.90 3.26 -12.44
CA PRO A 192 13.01 3.77 -11.43
C PRO A 192 11.64 4.03 -12.05
N VAL A 193 10.57 3.61 -11.37
CA VAL A 193 9.21 3.69 -11.86
C VAL A 193 8.30 4.30 -10.81
N PHE A 194 7.37 5.14 -11.25
CA PHE A 194 6.16 5.44 -10.51
C PHE A 194 5.08 4.44 -10.90
N ALA A 195 4.33 3.95 -9.91
CA ALA A 195 3.20 3.06 -10.09
C ALA A 195 2.02 3.52 -9.23
N GLU A 196 0.85 3.58 -9.86
CA GLU A 196 -0.44 3.76 -9.20
C GLU A 196 -1.34 2.57 -9.53
N GLY A 197 -2.10 2.11 -8.54
CA GLY A 197 -3.05 1.02 -8.76
C GLY A 197 -3.76 0.57 -7.49
N SER A 198 -4.04 -0.72 -7.43
CA SER A 198 -4.74 -1.38 -6.31
C SER A 198 -3.98 -2.61 -5.84
N LEU A 199 -4.21 -3.05 -4.61
CA LEU A 199 -3.63 -4.28 -4.08
C LEU A 199 -4.53 -5.48 -4.36
N ARG A 200 -3.91 -6.59 -4.76
CA ARG A 200 -4.55 -7.90 -4.90
C ARG A 200 -3.72 -8.95 -4.18
N VAL A 201 -4.41 -9.90 -3.55
CA VAL A 201 -3.79 -11.12 -3.03
C VAL A 201 -4.17 -12.26 -3.97
N ASP A 202 -3.17 -12.83 -4.62
CA ASP A 202 -3.33 -14.04 -5.41
C ASP A 202 -2.97 -15.26 -4.54
N SER A 203 -3.59 -16.40 -4.81
CA SER A 203 -3.24 -17.65 -4.15
C SER A 203 -2.83 -18.72 -5.14
N TRP A 204 -1.81 -19.49 -4.79
CA TRP A 204 -1.32 -20.61 -5.58
C TRP A 204 -0.94 -21.77 -4.66
N THR A 205 -0.91 -22.99 -5.20
CA THR A 205 -0.49 -24.18 -4.45
C THR A 205 0.96 -24.48 -4.78
N ASP A 206 1.79 -24.62 -3.75
CA ASP A 206 3.20 -24.95 -3.96
C ASP A 206 3.43 -26.44 -4.22
N ARG A 207 4.69 -26.80 -4.46
CA ARG A 207 5.10 -28.19 -4.75
C ARG A 207 4.84 -29.15 -3.59
N GLU A 208 4.70 -28.62 -2.38
CA GLU A 208 4.41 -29.37 -1.15
C GLU A 208 2.90 -29.48 -0.89
N GLY A 209 2.06 -28.96 -1.81
CA GLY A 209 0.61 -28.94 -1.67
C GLY A 209 0.08 -27.84 -0.74
N GLN A 210 0.93 -26.93 -0.25
CA GLN A 210 0.52 -25.86 0.65
C GLN A 210 0.00 -24.67 -0.14
N LYS A 211 -1.14 -24.12 0.29
CA LYS A 211 -1.69 -22.89 -0.28
C LYS A 211 -0.85 -21.70 0.16
N ARG A 212 -0.36 -20.93 -0.83
CA ARG A 212 0.42 -19.71 -0.67
C ARG A 212 -0.42 -18.52 -1.10
N TYR A 213 -0.08 -17.37 -0.52
CA TYR A 213 -0.70 -16.09 -0.82
C TYR A 213 0.41 -15.11 -1.17
N ASP A 214 0.26 -14.38 -2.27
CA ASP A 214 1.19 -13.32 -2.67
C ASP A 214 0.43 -12.02 -2.88
N LEU A 215 0.89 -10.97 -2.22
CA LEU A 215 0.33 -9.63 -2.36
C LEU A 215 1.07 -8.92 -3.50
N ARG A 216 0.29 -8.37 -4.44
CA ARG A 216 0.80 -7.62 -5.58
C ARG A 216 0.04 -6.34 -5.82
N VAL A 217 0.71 -5.41 -6.49
CA VAL A 217 0.10 -4.18 -7.00
C VAL A 217 -0.40 -4.45 -8.41
N VAL A 218 -1.68 -4.23 -8.65
CA VAL A 218 -2.30 -4.22 -9.97
C VAL A 218 -2.33 -2.77 -10.43
N ALA A 219 -1.38 -2.40 -11.27
CA ALA A 219 -1.17 -1.05 -11.73
C ALA A 219 -2.23 -0.65 -12.76
N SER A 220 -2.88 0.49 -12.51
CA SER A 220 -3.65 1.22 -13.53
C SER A 220 -2.76 2.18 -14.29
N TRP A 221 -1.66 2.63 -13.69
CA TRP A 221 -0.72 3.55 -14.31
C TRP A 221 0.72 3.24 -13.90
N VAL A 222 1.64 3.23 -14.86
CA VAL A 222 3.07 3.06 -14.63
C VAL A 222 3.81 4.06 -15.50
N LYS A 223 4.78 4.78 -14.93
CA LYS A 223 5.67 5.66 -15.69
C LYS A 223 7.12 5.50 -15.25
N PRO A 224 8.10 5.48 -16.18
CA PRO A 224 9.49 5.61 -15.80
C PRO A 224 9.70 6.99 -15.19
N LEU A 225 10.48 7.04 -14.11
CA LEU A 225 10.94 8.30 -13.55
C LEU A 225 12.21 8.71 -14.28
N LEU A 226 12.24 9.94 -14.76
CA LEU A 226 13.48 10.54 -15.23
C LEU A 226 14.43 10.64 -14.04
N LYS A 227 15.72 10.37 -14.28
CA LYS A 227 16.73 10.84 -13.34
C LYS A 227 16.60 12.35 -13.33
N LEU A 228 16.14 12.91 -12.20
CA LEU A 228 16.27 14.34 -11.97
C LEU A 228 17.76 14.66 -12.16
N ALA A 229 18.06 15.64 -13.01
CA ALA A 229 19.36 16.27 -12.98
C ALA A 229 19.61 16.70 -11.53
N LYS A 230 20.87 16.66 -11.07
CA LYS A 230 21.21 17.38 -9.84
C LYS A 230 20.81 18.83 -10.09
N VAL A 231 19.73 19.25 -9.45
CA VAL A 231 19.44 20.66 -9.28
C VAL A 231 20.54 21.09 -8.32
N GLU A 232 21.53 21.86 -8.81
CA GLU A 232 22.36 22.66 -7.93
C GLU A 232 21.40 23.42 -7.02
N GLU A 233 21.66 23.50 -5.71
CA GLU A 233 20.81 24.27 -4.79
C GLU A 233 20.74 25.73 -5.27
N GLU A 234 19.83 26.03 -6.20
CA GLU A 234 19.40 27.38 -6.48
C GLU A 234 18.71 27.89 -5.21
N GLU A 235 18.99 29.14 -4.85
CA GLU A 235 18.39 29.78 -3.69
C GLU A 235 16.87 29.55 -3.71
N ASP A 236 16.32 29.15 -2.55
CA ASP A 236 14.90 28.88 -2.39
C ASP A 236 14.06 30.02 -3.02
N PRO A 237 13.34 29.79 -4.12
CA PRO A 237 12.57 30.84 -4.79
C PRO A 237 11.39 31.33 -3.92
N LEU A 238 11.10 30.64 -2.81
CA LEU A 238 10.13 31.07 -1.80
C LEU A 238 10.73 32.01 -0.74
N LYS A 239 12.04 32.27 -0.75
CA LYS A 239 12.71 33.17 0.20
C LYS A 239 12.23 34.62 0.11
N ASP A 240 11.78 35.03 -1.08
CA ASP A 240 11.27 36.37 -1.37
C ASP A 240 9.73 36.47 -1.30
N PHE A 241 9.03 35.40 -0.90
CA PHE A 241 7.60 35.52 -0.64
C PHE A 241 7.40 36.40 0.60
N PRO A 242 6.55 37.44 0.51
CA PRO A 242 6.24 38.26 1.66
C PRO A 242 5.68 37.37 2.79
N PRO A 243 6.01 37.68 4.06
CA PRO A 243 5.38 37.04 5.21
C PRO A 243 3.86 36.99 5.04
N GLU A 244 3.20 35.97 5.61
CA GLU A 244 1.75 35.81 5.53
C GLU A 244 0.99 37.06 6.02
N ASP A 245 1.59 37.81 6.94
CA ASP A 245 1.11 39.09 7.48
C ASP A 245 1.13 40.26 6.47
N ASP A 246 1.92 40.15 5.40
CA ASP A 246 2.12 41.15 4.34
C ASP A 246 1.34 40.81 3.06
N LEU A 247 0.58 39.70 3.04
CA LEU A 247 -0.28 39.35 1.92
C LEU A 247 -1.53 40.24 1.91
N PRO A 248 -1.90 40.85 0.76
CA PRO A 248 -3.18 41.52 0.65
C PRO A 248 -4.29 40.48 0.75
N PHE A 249 -5.15 40.63 1.75
CA PHE A 249 -6.38 39.88 1.97
C PHE A 249 -7.34 39.91 0.76
#